data_AF-A0A963JZ07-F1
#
_entry.id   AF-A0A963JZ07-F1
#
_cell.length_a   1.000
_cell.length_b   1.000
_cell.length_c   1.000
_cell.angle_alpha   90.00
_cell.angle_beta   90.00
_cell.angle_gamma   90.00
#
_symmetry.space_group_name_H-M   'P 1'
#
loop_
_entity.id
_entity.type
_entity.pdbx_description
1 polymer ?
#
loop_
_entity_poly.entity_id
_entity_poly.type
_entity_poly.pdbx_seq_one_letter_code
_entity_poly.pdbx_strand_id
1 'polypeptide(L)'
;MHRLLTSRAARGLLGLTLLGAVAQAGTARAGDLLLLQQLVPGNQSGTVFLMLDRGRISRATATRSGALEHTIEIRLATDPPETVTLRCNDEAITRQLLNTLRTSAESMLDVTGRCRL
;
A
#
# COMPACT_ATOMS: atom_id res chain seq x y z
N MET A 1 1.79 79.64 -33.18
CA MET A 1 2.80 78.77 -32.53
C MET A 1 2.31 77.32 -32.69
N HIS A 2 2.54 76.66 -33.82
CA HIS A 2 3.74 75.88 -34.21
C HIS A 2 4.01 74.64 -33.32
N ARG A 3 3.58 73.46 -33.79
CA ARG A 3 4.38 72.26 -34.15
C ARG A 3 3.44 71.05 -34.23
N LEU A 4 3.12 70.54 -35.43
CA LEU A 4 3.87 69.55 -36.23
C LEU A 4 3.74 68.11 -35.71
N LEU A 5 2.80 67.39 -36.35
CA LEU A 5 2.83 66.04 -36.93
C LEU A 5 4.08 65.14 -36.71
N THR A 6 3.82 63.83 -36.91
CA THR A 6 4.72 62.69 -37.21
C THR A 6 5.11 61.82 -35.98
N SER A 7 5.17 60.48 -36.00
CA SER A 7 4.96 59.44 -37.04
C SER A 7 5.33 58.06 -36.42
N ARG A 8 4.67 56.98 -36.85
CA ARG A 8 5.10 55.53 -36.86
C ARG A 8 5.30 54.86 -35.49
N ALA A 9 5.18 53.54 -35.28
CA ALA A 9 5.02 52.32 -36.08
C ALA A 9 4.31 51.29 -35.16
N ALA A 10 3.28 50.55 -35.59
CA ALA A 10 3.35 49.25 -36.25
C ALA A 10 4.18 48.15 -35.53
N ARG A 11 3.54 46.99 -35.34
CA ARG A 11 4.07 45.65 -35.01
C ARG A 11 4.54 45.52 -33.55
N GLY A 12 3.86 44.79 -32.68
CA GLY A 12 3.33 43.44 -32.86
C GLY A 12 4.30 42.49 -32.17
N LEU A 13 3.89 41.89 -31.06
CA LEU A 13 4.46 40.63 -30.60
C LEU A 13 3.45 39.94 -29.69
N LEU A 14 2.91 38.84 -30.20
CA LEU A 14 2.29 37.80 -29.40
C LEU A 14 3.24 37.43 -28.26
N GLY A 15 2.84 37.72 -27.03
CA GLY A 15 3.42 37.12 -25.82
C GLY A 15 2.47 36.05 -25.29
N LEU A 16 2.43 34.91 -25.97
CA LEU A 16 1.87 33.67 -25.45
C LEU A 16 2.74 33.18 -24.28
N THR A 17 2.17 32.32 -23.42
CA THR A 17 2.81 31.50 -22.35
C THR A 17 2.76 32.12 -20.94
N LEU A 18 2.35 31.44 -19.85
CA LEU A 18 2.12 30.02 -19.58
C LEU A 18 0.85 29.84 -18.72
N LEU A 19 0.01 28.87 -19.10
CA LEU A 19 -0.91 28.22 -18.16
C LEU A 19 -0.07 27.61 -17.04
N GLY A 20 -0.34 28.01 -15.79
CA GLY A 20 0.18 27.35 -14.61
C GLY A 20 -0.36 25.92 -14.55
N ALA A 21 0.45 24.96 -14.99
CA ALA A 21 0.22 23.56 -14.71
C ALA A 21 0.34 23.36 -13.19
N VAL A 22 -0.80 23.38 -12.50
CA VAL A 22 -0.92 22.76 -11.17
C VAL A 22 -0.69 21.26 -11.39
N ALA A 23 0.58 20.86 -11.35
CA ALA A 23 0.95 19.48 -11.20
C ALA A 23 0.37 19.02 -9.86
N GLN A 24 -0.77 18.34 -9.92
CA GLN A 24 -1.20 17.44 -8.86
C GLN A 24 -0.15 16.32 -8.83
N ALA A 25 0.94 16.59 -8.12
CA ALA A 25 1.82 15.55 -7.64
C ALA A 25 0.96 14.70 -6.71
N GLY A 26 0.33 13.67 -7.26
CA GLY A 26 -0.16 12.57 -6.48
C GLY A 26 1.04 12.08 -5.68
N THR A 27 1.07 12.38 -4.40
CA THR A 27 2.05 11.80 -3.49
C THR A 27 1.84 10.31 -3.58
N ALA A 28 2.67 9.62 -4.36
CA ALA A 28 2.80 8.19 -4.28
C ALA A 28 3.15 7.91 -2.82
N ARG A 29 2.16 7.49 -2.03
CA ARG A 29 2.43 7.00 -0.68
C ARG A 29 3.37 5.83 -0.88
N ALA A 30 4.54 5.88 -0.25
CA ALA A 30 5.43 4.74 -0.18
C ALA A 30 4.55 3.53 0.19
N GLY A 31 4.59 2.49 -0.65
CA GLY A 31 3.71 1.33 -0.50
C GLY A 31 3.82 0.79 0.91
N ASP A 32 2.70 0.71 1.62
CA ASP A 32 2.66 0.25 3.00
C ASP A 32 2.72 -1.28 3.02
N LEU A 33 3.89 -1.82 2.69
CA LEU A 33 4.13 -3.24 2.54
C LEU A 33 4.37 -3.90 3.89
N LEU A 34 3.67 -5.01 4.12
CA LEU A 34 3.90 -5.93 5.23
C LEU A 34 4.45 -7.25 4.69
N LEU A 35 5.61 -7.65 5.20
CA LEU A 35 6.20 -8.95 4.93
C LEU A 35 5.89 -9.92 6.08
N LEU A 36 5.18 -11.00 5.78
CA LEU A 36 5.01 -12.14 6.69
C LEU A 36 6.07 -13.17 6.35
N GLN A 37 6.97 -13.44 7.30
CA GLN A 37 8.04 -14.41 7.12
C GLN A 37 7.68 -15.72 7.81
N GLN A 38 7.90 -16.83 7.11
CA GLN A 38 7.70 -18.16 7.66
C GLN A 38 8.90 -19.04 7.33
N LEU A 39 9.63 -19.46 8.37
CA LEU A 39 10.68 -20.46 8.24
C LEU A 39 10.04 -21.81 7.90
N VAL A 40 10.60 -22.47 6.89
CA VAL A 40 10.17 -23.80 6.49
C VAL A 40 10.84 -24.82 7.43
N PRO A 41 10.14 -25.90 7.85
CA PRO A 41 10.73 -26.93 8.71
C PRO A 41 12.04 -27.48 8.13
N GLY A 42 13.02 -27.78 8.99
CA GLY A 42 14.40 -28.11 8.57
C GLY A 42 14.59 -29.35 7.70
N ASN A 43 13.53 -30.11 7.42
CA ASN A 43 13.50 -31.19 6.43
C ASN A 43 13.15 -30.71 5.01
N GLN A 44 12.92 -29.40 4.84
CA GLN A 44 12.61 -28.74 3.59
C GLN A 44 13.51 -27.49 3.47
N SER A 45 14.12 -27.29 2.32
CA SER A 45 14.94 -26.11 2.06
C SER A 45 14.06 -24.99 1.51
N GLY A 46 14.04 -23.83 2.18
CA GLY A 46 13.35 -22.65 1.68
C GLY A 46 12.95 -21.67 2.77
N THR A 47 12.58 -20.46 2.36
CA THR A 47 11.86 -19.51 3.20
C THR A 47 10.62 -19.08 2.42
N VAL A 48 9.45 -19.14 3.05
CA VAL A 48 8.22 -18.67 2.44
C VAL A 48 7.95 -17.26 2.97
N PHE A 49 7.76 -16.34 2.03
CA PHE A 49 7.40 -14.97 2.34
C PHE A 49 6.04 -14.67 1.70
N LEU A 50 5.14 -14.07 2.48
CA LEU A 50 3.94 -13.45 1.96
C LEU A 50 4.10 -11.93 2.09
N MET A 51 4.06 -11.23 0.97
CA MET A 51 4.11 -9.77 0.95
C MET A 51 2.71 -9.22 0.68
N LEU A 52 2.21 -8.41 1.61
CA LEU A 52 0.89 -7.79 1.54
C LEU A 52 1.05 -6.27 1.37
N ASP A 53 0.37 -5.71 0.38
CA ASP A 53 0.15 -4.26 0.32
C ASP A 53 -1.02 -3.90 1.25
N ARG A 54 -0.72 -3.30 2.41
CA ARG A 54 -1.77 -2.93 3.39
C ARG A 54 -2.73 -1.89 2.83
N GLY A 55 -2.29 -1.06 1.88
CA GLY A 55 -3.16 -0.12 1.18
C GLY A 55 -4.25 -0.79 0.33
N ARG A 56 -4.10 -2.09 0.03
CA ARG A 56 -5.10 -2.89 -0.68
C ARG A 56 -6.00 -3.69 0.26
N ILE A 57 -5.75 -3.73 1.56
CA ILE A 57 -6.58 -4.51 2.48
C ILE A 57 -7.92 -3.78 2.69
N SER A 58 -9.01 -4.42 2.25
CA SER A 58 -10.38 -3.94 2.49
C SER A 58 -10.93 -4.43 3.82
N ARG A 59 -10.51 -5.63 4.25
CA ARG A 59 -10.97 -6.27 5.49
C ARG A 59 -9.98 -7.35 5.94
N ALA A 60 -9.75 -7.46 7.24
CA ALA A 60 -9.12 -8.61 7.87
C ALA A 60 -9.99 -9.09 9.04
N THR A 61 -10.32 -10.38 9.08
CA THR A 61 -11.15 -10.97 10.14
C THR A 61 -10.53 -12.26 10.65
N ALA A 62 -10.52 -12.46 11.96
CA ALA A 62 -10.12 -13.72 12.57
C ALA A 62 -11.35 -14.45 13.13
N THR A 63 -11.46 -15.75 12.86
CA THR A 63 -12.46 -16.65 13.41
C THR A 63 -11.75 -17.77 14.15
N ARG A 64 -12.23 -18.13 15.34
CA ARG A 64 -11.72 -19.28 16.08
C ARG A 64 -12.31 -20.55 15.45
N SER A 65 -11.45 -21.47 15.03
CA SER A 65 -11.82 -22.73 14.36
C SER A 65 -11.57 -23.97 15.24
N GLY A 66 -10.82 -23.83 16.34
CA GLY A 66 -10.57 -24.87 17.34
C GLY A 66 -10.20 -24.28 18.70
N ALA A 67 -9.72 -25.11 19.64
CA ALA A 67 -9.37 -24.64 20.98
C ALA A 67 -8.29 -23.54 20.98
N LEU A 68 -7.30 -23.67 20.09
CA LEU A 68 -6.20 -22.72 19.90
C LEU A 68 -6.04 -22.25 18.44
N GLU A 69 -6.76 -22.88 17.51
CA GLU A 69 -6.68 -22.54 16.08
C GLU A 69 -7.58 -21.35 15.72
N HIS A 70 -7.02 -20.41 14.97
CA HIS A 70 -7.68 -19.24 14.44
C HIS A 70 -7.44 -19.14 12.93
N THR A 71 -8.50 -18.93 12.16
CA THR A 71 -8.42 -18.64 10.73
C THR A 71 -8.53 -17.14 10.53
N ILE A 72 -7.57 -16.55 9.82
CA ILE A 72 -7.54 -15.13 9.46
C ILE A 72 -7.80 -15.03 7.96
N GLU A 73 -8.87 -14.34 7.59
CA GLU A 73 -9.20 -14.02 6.21
C GLU A 73 -8.86 -12.55 5.94
N ILE A 74 -8.02 -12.29 4.93
CA ILE A 74 -7.59 -10.97 4.50
C ILE A 74 -8.12 -10.74 3.08
N ARG A 75 -9.06 -9.81 2.93
CA ARG A 75 -9.66 -9.46 1.64
C ARG A 75 -8.94 -8.26 1.03
N LEU A 76 -8.43 -8.44 -0.18
CA LEU A 76 -7.74 -7.42 -0.95
C LEU A 76 -8.71 -6.77 -1.95
N ALA A 77 -8.69 -5.45 -2.01
CA ALA A 77 -9.41 -4.63 -2.99
C ALA A 77 -8.62 -4.60 -4.33
N THR A 78 -8.45 -5.77 -4.91
CA THR A 78 -7.91 -6.00 -6.26
C THR A 78 -9.05 -6.19 -7.26
N ASP A 79 -8.75 -6.19 -8.54
CA ASP A 79 -9.70 -6.56 -9.61
C ASP A 79 -9.10 -7.71 -10.43
N PRO A 80 -9.58 -8.96 -10.25
CA PRO A 80 -10.68 -9.37 -9.37
C PRO A 80 -10.30 -9.32 -7.87
N PRO A 81 -11.27 -9.24 -6.94
CA PRO A 81 -11.00 -9.29 -5.51
C PRO A 81 -10.34 -10.59 -5.08
N GLU A 82 -9.29 -10.49 -4.27
CA GLU A 82 -8.55 -11.64 -3.76
C GLU A 82 -8.76 -11.83 -2.25
N THR A 83 -8.64 -13.07 -1.78
CA THR A 83 -8.67 -13.40 -0.35
C THR A 83 -7.46 -14.25 0.00
N VAL A 84 -6.68 -13.78 0.97
CA VAL A 84 -5.59 -14.54 1.57
C VAL A 84 -6.09 -15.13 2.89
N THR A 85 -5.87 -16.42 3.08
CA THR A 85 -6.25 -17.13 4.32
C THR A 85 -5.00 -17.57 5.05
N LEU A 86 -4.97 -17.37 6.36
CA LEU A 86 -3.91 -17.84 7.25
C LEU A 86 -4.55 -18.63 8.40
N ARG A 87 -3.96 -19.75 8.78
CA ARG A 87 -4.32 -20.52 9.98
C ARG A 87 -3.24 -20.35 11.01
N CYS A 88 -3.59 -19.80 12.17
CA CYS A 88 -2.69 -19.60 13.29
C CYS A 88 -3.08 -20.52 14.46
N ASN A 89 -2.09 -21.01 15.22
CA ASN A 89 -2.29 -21.95 16.33
C ASN A 89 -2.22 -21.30 17.73
N ASP A 90 -2.19 -19.97 17.78
CA ASP A 90 -2.00 -19.22 19.01
C ASP A 90 -2.76 -17.88 18.95
N GLU A 91 -3.42 -17.49 20.05
CA GLU A 91 -4.23 -16.27 20.08
C GLU A 91 -3.36 -15.00 20.08
N ALA A 92 -2.17 -15.04 20.69
CA ALA A 92 -1.30 -13.87 20.75
C ALA A 92 -0.76 -13.50 19.35
N ILE A 93 -0.35 -14.48 18.53
CA ILE A 93 0.06 -14.18 17.15
C ILE A 93 -1.10 -13.68 16.30
N THR A 94 -2.31 -14.22 16.50
CA THR A 94 -3.50 -13.75 15.78
C THR A 94 -3.78 -12.28 16.07
N ARG A 95 -3.72 -11.87 17.35
CA ARG A 95 -3.91 -10.46 17.73
C ARG A 95 -2.79 -9.58 17.21
N GLN A 96 -1.54 -10.03 17.30
CA GLN A 96 -0.39 -9.29 16.78
C GLN A 96 -0.53 -9.07 15.27
N LEU A 97 -0.79 -10.13 14.50
CA LEU A 97 -0.99 -10.04 13.06
C LEU A 97 -2.15 -9.10 12.70
N LEU A 98 -3.30 -9.19 13.37
CA LEU A 98 -4.40 -8.25 13.14
C LEU A 98 -4.01 -6.80 13.43
N ASN A 99 -3.17 -6.55 14.43
CA ASN A 99 -2.68 -5.21 14.75
C ASN A 99 -1.70 -4.68 13.68
N THR A 100 -0.77 -5.53 13.24
CA THR A 100 0.20 -5.22 12.18
C THR A 100 -0.49 -4.98 10.82
N LEU A 101 -1.60 -5.68 10.54
CA LEU A 101 -2.42 -5.43 9.34
C LEU A 101 -3.14 -4.07 9.37
N ARG A 102 -3.46 -3.55 10.56
CA ARG A 102 -4.19 -2.28 10.76
C ARG A 102 -3.29 -1.07 10.87
N THR A 103 -2.07 -1.25 11.36
CA THR A 103 -1.15 -0.16 11.69
C THR A 103 0.12 -0.29 10.87
N SER A 104 0.61 0.83 10.31
CA SER A 104 1.84 0.86 9.53
C SER A 104 3.12 0.81 10.37
N ALA A 105 3.02 0.39 11.64
CA ALA A 105 4.12 0.46 12.61
C ALA A 105 5.24 -0.56 12.33
N GLU A 106 4.88 -1.71 11.79
CA GLU A 106 5.81 -2.81 11.49
C GLU A 106 5.70 -3.17 10.01
N SER A 107 6.82 -3.26 9.30
CA SER A 107 6.86 -3.71 7.88
C SER A 107 7.13 -5.20 7.75
N MET A 108 7.41 -5.89 8.84
CA MET A 108 7.77 -7.30 8.87
C MET A 108 7.23 -7.96 10.14
N LEU A 109 6.65 -9.15 9.99
CA LEU A 109 6.20 -9.99 11.10
C LEU A 109 6.65 -11.43 10.85
N ASP A 110 7.39 -11.99 11.80
CA ASP A 110 7.73 -13.41 11.82
C ASP A 110 6.55 -14.21 12.39
N VAL A 111 6.00 -15.10 11.55
CA VAL A 111 4.89 -15.99 11.91
C VAL A 111 5.32 -17.47 11.92
N THR A 112 6.62 -17.74 11.89
CA THR A 112 7.22 -19.07 11.87
C THR A 112 6.64 -19.99 12.94
N GLY A 113 6.20 -21.19 12.54
CA GLY A 113 5.67 -22.21 13.44
C GLY A 113 4.34 -21.85 14.11
N ARG A 114 3.81 -20.64 13.86
CA ARG A 114 2.63 -20.09 14.53
C ARG A 114 1.48 -19.84 13.57
N CYS A 115 1.77 -19.46 12.32
CA CYS A 115 0.77 -19.38 11.26
C CYS A 115 1.22 -20.15 10.01
N ARG A 116 0.27 -20.53 9.17
CA ARG A 116 0.45 -21.17 7.86
C ARG A 116 -0.61 -20.67 6.88
N LEU A 117 -0.27 -20.60 5.60
CA LEU A 117 -1.23 -20.38 4.51
C LEU A 117 -2.18 -21.58 4.36
#